data_AF-A0A530M1H9-F1
#
_entry.id   AF-A0A530M1H9-F1
#
_cell.length_a   1.000
_cell.length_b   1.000
_cell.length_c   1.000
_cell.angle_alpha   90.00
_cell.angle_beta   90.00
_cell.angle_gamma   90.00
#
_symmetry.space_group_name_H-M   'P 1'
#
loop_
_entity.id
_entity.type
_entity.pdbx_description
1 polymer ?
#
loop_
_entity_poly.entity_id
_entity_poly.type
_entity_poly.pdbx_seq_one_letter_code
_entity_poly.pdbx_strand_id
1 'polypeptide(L)'
;MSFSEHDKKTFVADTCNDFTARRITKRDFMRKMALAGAGFSAFGSAMLGGGRTNRGMLGLGVEEARAQDADMLKWLADVGKPYAGTKIRYTSEATPPTIVANQLVAGEFTKATGIEVEVEIVPLEQVLAKATQDVQGQLGTYDVYYLDQSW
;
A
#
# COMPACT_ATOMS: atom_id res chain seq x y z
N MET A 1 -11.86 25.58 23.40
CA MET A 1 -12.36 26.41 22.28
C MET A 1 -12.75 25.47 21.16
N SER A 2 -14.03 25.43 20.79
CA SER A 2 -14.49 24.65 19.64
C SER A 2 -14.11 25.44 18.39
N PHE A 3 -13.15 24.96 17.61
CA PHE A 3 -12.88 25.53 16.30
C PHE A 3 -14.08 25.21 15.39
N SER A 4 -14.73 26.24 14.83
CA SER A 4 -15.61 26.02 13.68
C SER A 4 -14.78 25.43 12.54
N GLU A 5 -15.39 24.57 11.73
CA GLU A 5 -14.68 23.86 10.65
C GLU A 5 -14.04 24.85 9.65
N HIS A 6 -14.69 25.99 9.43
CA HIS A 6 -14.17 27.08 8.61
C HIS A 6 -12.90 27.69 9.21
N ASP A 7 -12.90 28.02 10.51
CA ASP A 7 -11.76 28.64 11.20
C ASP A 7 -10.54 27.71 11.19
N LYS A 8 -10.78 26.40 11.35
CA LYS A 8 -9.72 25.39 11.27
C LYS A 8 -9.08 25.33 9.88
N LYS A 9 -9.88 25.39 8.82
CA LYS A 9 -9.38 25.39 7.43
C LYS A 9 -8.55 26.65 7.13
N THR A 10 -9.04 27.82 7.53
CA THR A 10 -8.32 29.09 7.37
C THR A 10 -7.01 29.10 8.17
N PHE A 11 -7.06 28.65 9.43
CA PHE A 11 -5.88 28.55 10.29
C PHE A 11 -4.79 27.63 9.71
N VAL A 12 -5.17 26.49 9.11
CA VAL A 12 -4.22 25.60 8.42
C VAL A 12 -3.64 26.29 7.19
N ALA A 13 -4.47 26.93 6.36
CA ALA A 13 -4.01 27.63 5.16
C ALA A 13 -3.01 28.75 5.48
N ASP A 14 -3.32 29.58 6.48
CA ASP A 14 -2.44 30.67 6.93
C ASP A 14 -1.13 30.13 7.50
N THR A 15 -1.19 29.04 8.26
CA THR A 15 0.01 28.38 8.82
C THR A 15 0.92 27.84 7.71
N CYS A 16 0.34 27.25 6.64
CA CYS A 16 1.09 26.81 5.46
C CYS A 16 1.72 27.98 4.69
N ASN A 17 0.98 29.08 4.51
CA ASN A 17 1.47 30.29 3.85
C ASN A 17 2.64 30.92 4.63
N ASP A 18 2.52 31.03 5.96
CA ASP A 18 3.57 31.55 6.83
C ASP A 18 4.83 30.69 6.81
N PHE A 19 4.69 29.37 6.78
CA PHE A 19 5.83 28.46 6.71
C PHE A 19 6.54 28.55 5.35
N THR A 20 5.76 28.58 4.27
CA THR A 20 6.28 28.72 2.89
C THR A 20 7.00 30.07 2.70
N ALA A 21 6.43 31.15 3.25
CA ALA A 21 7.03 32.48 3.25
C ALA A 21 8.20 32.64 4.24
N ARG A 22 8.61 31.54 4.93
CA ARG A 22 9.68 31.53 5.95
C ARG A 22 9.46 32.52 7.11
N ARG A 23 8.19 32.86 7.39
CA ARG A 23 7.81 33.72 8.53
C ARG A 23 7.80 32.96 9.85
N ILE A 24 7.63 31.63 9.82
CA ILE A 24 7.65 30.75 10.99
C ILE A 24 8.65 29.61 10.82
N THR A 25 9.15 29.08 11.94
CA THR A 25 10.07 27.94 11.93
C THR A 25 9.33 26.62 11.70
N LYS A 26 10.05 25.57 11.31
CA LYS A 26 9.51 24.20 11.20
C LYS A 26 8.87 23.71 12.51
N ARG A 27 9.46 24.08 13.66
CA ARG A 27 8.94 23.72 14.98
C ARG A 27 7.59 24.40 15.23
N ASP A 28 7.47 25.67 14.89
CA ASP A 28 6.24 26.43 15.07
C ASP A 28 5.15 25.96 14.11
N PHE A 29 5.51 25.64 12.87
CA PHE A 29 4.63 24.99 11.90
C PHE A 29 4.05 23.68 12.46
N MET A 30 4.90 22.78 12.94
CA MET A 30 4.45 21.49 13.50
C MET A 30 3.54 21.66 14.72
N ARG A 31 3.84 22.61 15.61
CA ARG A 31 2.97 22.91 16.77
C ARG A 31 1.60 23.44 16.34
N LYS A 32 1.58 24.39 15.41
CA LYS A 32 0.32 24.96 14.90
C LYS A 32 -0.51 23.89 14.19
N MET A 33 0.09 23.07 13.34
CA MET A 33 -0.61 21.97 12.67
C MET A 33 -1.13 20.91 13.65
N ALA A 34 -0.37 20.58 14.70
CA ALA A 34 -0.84 19.70 15.77
C ALA A 34 -2.04 20.29 16.53
N LEU A 35 -2.05 21.60 16.82
CA LEU A 35 -3.20 22.29 17.41
C LEU A 35 -4.43 22.26 16.49
N ALA A 36 -4.23 22.30 15.17
CA ALA A 36 -5.29 22.10 14.19
C ALA A 36 -5.72 20.62 14.06
N GLY A 37 -5.07 19.67 14.73
CA GLY A 37 -5.31 18.24 14.59
C GLY A 37 -4.83 17.65 13.26
N ALA A 38 -3.88 18.30 12.59
CA ALA A 38 -3.21 17.79 11.40
C ALA A 38 -1.87 17.14 11.81
N GLY A 39 -1.84 15.81 11.78
CA GLY A 39 -0.63 15.03 11.99
C GLY A 39 0.19 14.88 10.71
N PHE A 40 1.51 14.76 10.85
CA PHE A 40 2.40 14.39 9.75
C PHE A 40 3.07 13.07 10.09
N SER A 41 3.23 12.20 9.09
CA SER A 41 4.10 11.03 9.23
C SER A 41 5.53 11.47 9.52
N ALA A 42 6.34 10.58 10.10
CA ALA A 42 7.76 10.85 10.32
C ALA A 42 8.49 11.16 9.01
N PHE A 43 8.13 10.47 7.92
CA PHE A 43 8.61 10.74 6.57
C PHE A 43 8.17 12.13 6.08
N GLY A 44 6.88 12.48 6.19
CA GLY A 44 6.37 13.81 5.80
C GLY A 44 7.02 14.92 6.61
N SER A 45 7.21 14.70 7.91
CA SER A 45 7.92 15.61 8.81
C SER A 45 9.39 15.76 8.43
N ALA A 46 10.05 14.71 7.96
CA ALA A 46 11.43 14.76 7.48
C ALA A 46 11.56 15.58 6.18
N MET A 47 10.54 15.54 5.31
CA MET A 47 10.52 16.20 4.01
C MET A 47 10.10 17.69 4.05
N LEU A 48 9.56 18.18 5.17
CA LEU A 48 9.26 19.61 5.35
C LEU A 48 10.55 20.45 5.47
N GLY A 49 11.07 20.92 4.32
CA GLY A 49 12.04 22.01 4.21
C GLY A 49 13.53 21.63 4.42
N GLY A 50 14.19 21.24 3.33
CA GLY A 50 15.60 21.59 3.04
C GLY A 50 16.72 20.74 3.66
N GLY A 51 17.41 19.97 2.80
CA GLY A 51 18.87 19.71 2.77
C GLY A 51 19.55 18.95 3.91
N ARG A 52 19.00 18.94 5.12
CA ARG A 52 19.53 18.18 6.27
C ARG A 52 18.45 17.28 6.80
N THR A 53 18.24 16.17 6.10
CA THR A 53 17.43 15.05 6.57
C THR A 53 17.97 14.64 7.93
N ASN A 54 17.18 14.85 8.98
CA ASN A 54 17.54 14.34 10.30
C ASN A 54 17.44 12.81 10.23
N ARG A 55 18.58 12.14 10.03
CA ARG A 55 18.66 10.68 9.85
C ARG A 55 17.96 9.90 10.95
N GLY A 56 17.92 10.44 12.18
CA GLY A 56 17.18 9.83 13.29
C GLY A 56 15.66 9.82 13.13
N MET A 57 15.10 10.70 12.30
CA MET A 57 13.64 10.79 12.06
C MET A 57 13.18 9.98 10.86
N LEU A 58 14.11 9.51 10.01
CA LEU A 58 13.81 8.56 8.93
C LEU A 58 13.54 7.14 9.45
N GLY A 59 13.98 6.81 10.67
CA GLY A 59 13.74 5.51 11.31
C GLY A 59 12.47 5.44 12.17
N LEU A 60 11.85 6.59 12.47
CA LEU A 60 10.57 6.63 13.19
C LEU A 60 9.45 6.29 12.19
N GLY A 61 8.60 5.31 12.50
CA GLY A 61 7.55 4.81 11.60
C GLY A 61 7.89 3.55 10.80
N VAL A 62 9.12 3.02 10.90
CA VAL A 62 9.47 1.69 10.35
C VAL A 62 8.76 0.58 11.13
N GLU A 63 8.57 0.79 12.44
CA GLU A 63 7.81 -0.13 13.30
C GLU A 63 6.32 -0.10 12.96
N GLU A 64 5.67 1.07 12.80
CA GLU A 64 4.26 1.12 12.37
C GLU A 64 4.03 0.57 10.95
N ALA A 65 4.98 0.76 10.03
CA ALA A 65 4.92 0.14 8.70
C ALA A 65 5.01 -1.41 8.77
N ARG A 66 5.73 -1.96 9.76
CA ARG A 66 5.75 -3.40 10.05
C ARG A 66 4.55 -3.87 10.88
N ALA A 67 3.99 -3.01 11.72
CA ALA A 67 2.80 -3.32 12.50
C ALA A 67 1.58 -3.52 11.59
N GLN A 68 1.55 -2.83 10.43
CA GLN A 68 0.56 -3.09 9.38
C GLN A 68 0.61 -4.55 8.89
N ASP A 69 1.77 -5.20 8.86
CA ASP A 69 1.87 -6.62 8.44
C ASP A 69 1.16 -7.55 9.43
N ALA A 70 1.31 -7.35 10.74
CA ALA A 70 0.74 -8.26 11.74
C ALA A 70 -0.79 -8.18 11.82
N ASP A 71 -1.35 -6.97 11.83
CA ASP A 71 -2.80 -6.77 11.83
C ASP A 71 -3.44 -7.20 10.50
N MET A 72 -2.76 -6.96 9.37
CA MET A 72 -3.20 -7.40 8.05
C MET A 72 -3.17 -8.92 7.91
N LEU A 73 -2.10 -9.59 8.36
CA LEU A 73 -2.02 -11.05 8.36
C LEU A 73 -3.07 -11.69 9.27
N LYS A 74 -3.35 -11.10 10.43
CA LYS A 74 -4.42 -11.56 11.32
C LYS A 74 -5.78 -11.40 10.65
N TRP A 75 -6.04 -10.24 10.04
CA TRP A 75 -7.26 -10.02 9.27
C TRP A 75 -7.39 -11.04 8.12
N LEU A 76 -6.32 -11.27 7.35
CA LEU A 76 -6.29 -12.28 6.28
C LEU A 76 -6.60 -13.68 6.80
N ALA A 77 -6.00 -14.07 7.93
CA ALA A 77 -6.28 -15.37 8.54
C ALA A 77 -7.75 -15.52 8.96
N ASP A 78 -8.31 -14.46 9.57
CA ASP A 78 -9.71 -14.47 10.02
C ASP A 78 -10.70 -14.56 8.85
N VAL A 79 -10.49 -13.78 7.78
CA VAL A 79 -11.39 -13.77 6.61
C VAL A 79 -11.14 -14.93 5.65
N GLY A 80 -9.91 -15.45 5.60
CA GLY A 80 -9.51 -16.56 4.72
C GLY A 80 -9.95 -17.93 5.24
N LYS A 81 -10.13 -18.08 6.56
CA LYS A 81 -10.47 -19.35 7.21
C LYS A 81 -11.61 -20.15 6.58
N PRO A 82 -12.74 -19.55 6.15
CA PRO A 82 -13.83 -20.30 5.52
C PRO A 82 -13.46 -20.95 4.17
N TYR A 83 -12.38 -20.47 3.54
CA TYR A 83 -11.94 -20.88 2.21
C TYR A 83 -10.67 -21.74 2.26
N ALA A 84 -10.18 -22.09 3.45
CA ALA A 84 -9.01 -22.96 3.60
C ALA A 84 -9.22 -24.29 2.85
N GLY A 85 -8.21 -24.72 2.09
CA GLY A 85 -8.26 -25.88 1.19
C GLY A 85 -8.78 -25.59 -0.21
N THR A 86 -9.23 -24.37 -0.49
CA THR A 86 -9.55 -23.93 -1.86
C THR A 86 -8.27 -23.80 -2.68
N LYS A 87 -8.34 -24.16 -3.96
CA LYS A 87 -7.26 -23.97 -4.94
C LYS A 87 -7.63 -22.87 -5.92
N ILE A 88 -6.75 -21.89 -6.09
CA ILE A 88 -6.87 -20.79 -7.06
C ILE A 88 -5.79 -20.97 -8.12
N ARG A 89 -6.18 -20.97 -9.40
CA ARG A 89 -5.27 -20.98 -10.55
C ARG A 89 -5.14 -19.59 -11.12
N TYR A 90 -3.92 -19.06 -11.04
CA TYR A 90 -3.59 -17.69 -11.39
C TYR A 90 -2.52 -17.66 -12.48
N THR A 91 -2.73 -16.91 -13.55
CA THR A 91 -1.70 -16.69 -14.59
C THR A 91 -1.34 -15.21 -14.74
N SER A 92 -0.05 -14.95 -14.94
CA SER A 92 0.51 -13.59 -15.05
C SER A 92 1.78 -13.54 -15.88
N GLU A 93 2.11 -12.33 -16.34
CA GLU A 93 3.35 -12.05 -17.05
C GLU A 93 4.57 -12.19 -16.13
N ALA A 94 5.68 -12.68 -16.69
CA ALA A 94 7.01 -12.72 -16.08
C ALA A 94 7.64 -11.34 -15.81
N THR A 95 6.97 -10.48 -15.05
CA THR A 95 7.50 -9.21 -14.58
C THR A 95 8.09 -9.33 -13.16
N PRO A 96 9.05 -8.47 -12.76
CA PRO A 96 9.63 -8.52 -11.42
C PRO A 96 8.60 -8.47 -10.27
N PRO A 97 7.51 -7.67 -10.34
CA PRO A 97 6.45 -7.70 -9.34
C PRO A 97 5.75 -9.06 -9.22
N THR A 98 5.48 -9.75 -10.34
CA THR A 98 4.83 -11.07 -10.33
C THR A 98 5.68 -12.12 -9.62
N ILE A 99 7.01 -12.06 -9.78
CA ILE A 99 7.94 -12.98 -9.10
C ILE A 99 7.86 -12.76 -7.58
N VAL A 100 7.83 -11.51 -7.13
CA VAL A 100 7.67 -11.18 -5.70
C VAL A 100 6.29 -11.62 -5.20
N ALA A 101 5.23 -11.37 -5.95
CA ALA A 101 3.88 -11.80 -5.59
C ALA A 101 3.80 -13.34 -5.41
N ASN A 102 4.43 -14.12 -6.29
CA ASN A 102 4.50 -15.57 -6.14
C ASN A 102 5.21 -16.00 -4.84
N GLN A 103 6.28 -15.31 -4.46
CA GLN A 103 6.99 -15.56 -3.20
C GLN A 103 6.12 -15.21 -1.98
N LEU A 104 5.38 -14.10 -2.01
CA LEU A 104 4.46 -13.69 -0.94
C LEU A 104 3.28 -14.65 -0.82
N VAL A 105 2.77 -15.14 -1.95
CA VAL A 105 1.72 -16.16 -1.99
C VAL A 105 2.17 -17.40 -1.23
N ALA A 106 3.33 -17.95 -1.58
CA ALA A 106 3.87 -19.14 -0.91
C ALA A 106 4.32 -18.86 0.54
N GLY A 107 4.89 -17.68 0.79
CA GLY A 107 5.53 -17.31 2.03
C GLY A 107 4.57 -16.90 3.14
N GLU A 108 3.47 -16.23 2.79
CA GLU A 108 2.60 -15.50 3.71
C GLU A 108 1.13 -15.83 3.49
N PHE A 109 0.61 -15.65 2.27
CA PHE A 109 -0.83 -15.77 1.99
C PHE A 109 -1.36 -17.18 2.23
N THR A 110 -0.75 -18.20 1.61
CA THR A 110 -1.18 -19.60 1.77
C THR A 110 -1.05 -20.05 3.22
N LYS A 111 -0.04 -19.58 3.95
CA LYS A 111 0.16 -19.92 5.37
C LYS A 111 -0.88 -19.27 6.27
N ALA A 112 -1.25 -18.02 5.99
CA ALA A 112 -2.23 -17.27 6.78
C ALA A 112 -3.65 -17.77 6.53
N THR A 113 -3.99 -18.05 5.26
CA THR A 113 -5.38 -18.33 4.84
C THR A 113 -5.71 -19.81 4.67
N GLY A 114 -4.70 -20.65 4.41
CA GLY A 114 -4.88 -22.04 4.00
C GLY A 114 -5.38 -22.21 2.57
N ILE A 115 -5.47 -21.14 1.78
CA ILE A 115 -5.84 -21.18 0.35
C ILE A 115 -4.59 -21.49 -0.46
N GLU A 116 -4.65 -22.52 -1.29
CA GLU A 116 -3.58 -22.87 -2.21
C GLU A 116 -3.71 -22.05 -3.49
N VAL A 117 -2.63 -21.38 -3.90
CA VAL A 117 -2.61 -20.62 -5.16
C VAL A 117 -1.52 -21.19 -6.05
N GLU A 118 -1.93 -21.68 -7.22
CA GLU A 118 -1.04 -22.13 -8.28
C GLU A 118 -0.79 -20.94 -9.22
N VAL A 119 0.46 -20.47 -9.23
CA VAL A 119 0.87 -19.31 -10.04
C VAL A 119 1.62 -19.79 -11.27
N GLU A 120 1.03 -19.60 -12.45
CA GLU A 120 1.69 -19.83 -13.72
C GLU A 120 2.23 -18.51 -14.29
N ILE A 121 3.55 -18.40 -14.34
CA ILE A 121 4.26 -17.23 -14.85
C ILE A 121 4.73 -17.51 -16.27
N VAL A 122 4.21 -16.78 -17.26
CA VAL A 122 4.55 -16.94 -18.69
C VAL A 122 4.77 -15.57 -19.34
N PRO A 123 5.35 -15.48 -20.54
CA PRO A 123 5.41 -14.22 -21.29
C PRO A 123 4.02 -13.64 -21.59
N LEU A 124 3.89 -12.32 -21.72
CA LEU A 124 2.60 -11.62 -21.93
C LEU A 124 1.77 -12.20 -23.08
N GLU A 125 2.40 -12.46 -24.22
CA GLU A 125 1.73 -13.03 -25.39
C GLU A 125 1.09 -14.39 -25.08
N GLN A 126 1.72 -15.19 -24.22
CA GLN A 126 1.18 -16.48 -23.79
C GLN A 126 0.02 -16.30 -22.80
N VAL A 127 0.09 -15.33 -21.88
CA VAL A 127 -1.05 -15.01 -20.98
C VAL A 127 -2.27 -14.64 -21.82
N LEU A 128 -2.11 -13.75 -22.80
CA LEU A 128 -3.20 -13.32 -23.70
C LEU A 128 -3.77 -14.47 -24.52
N ALA A 129 -2.90 -15.31 -25.11
CA ALA A 129 -3.32 -16.48 -25.88
C ALA A 129 -4.10 -17.47 -25.01
N LYS A 130 -3.61 -17.78 -23.80
CA LYS A 130 -4.27 -18.67 -22.83
C LYS A 130 -5.61 -18.11 -22.37
N ALA A 131 -5.66 -16.84 -21.96
CA ALA A 131 -6.91 -16.20 -21.53
C ALA A 131 -7.95 -16.22 -22.66
N THR A 132 -7.53 -15.91 -23.89
CA THR A 132 -8.42 -15.97 -25.05
C THR A 132 -8.96 -17.38 -25.29
N GLN A 133 -8.10 -18.40 -25.24
CA GLN A 133 -8.50 -19.79 -25.42
C GLN A 133 -9.42 -20.28 -24.29
N ASP A 134 -9.13 -19.94 -23.04
CA ASP A 134 -9.90 -20.35 -21.87
C ASP A 134 -11.31 -19.74 -21.88
N VAL A 135 -11.43 -18.47 -22.26
CA VAL A 135 -12.70 -17.76 -22.40
C VAL A 135 -13.49 -18.25 -23.62
N GLN A 136 -12.85 -18.36 -24.80
CA GLN A 136 -13.52 -18.84 -26.01
C GLN A 136 -14.01 -20.28 -25.87
N GLY A 137 -13.22 -21.13 -25.20
CA GLY A 137 -13.56 -22.51 -24.94
C GLY A 137 -14.47 -22.69 -23.72
N GLN A 138 -14.77 -21.63 -22.96
CA GLN A 138 -15.52 -21.70 -21.69
C GLN A 138 -14.96 -22.77 -20.73
N LEU A 139 -13.63 -22.93 -20.72
CA LEU A 139 -12.98 -24.05 -20.05
C LEU A 139 -12.87 -23.82 -18.53
N GLY A 140 -12.76 -22.55 -18.10
CA GLY A 140 -12.63 -22.20 -16.67
C GLY A 140 -11.36 -22.78 -16.05
N THR A 141 -10.27 -22.83 -16.82
CA THR A 141 -9.00 -23.42 -16.41
C THR A 141 -8.30 -22.56 -15.36
N TYR A 142 -8.41 -21.23 -15.49
CA TYR A 142 -7.86 -20.26 -14.55
C TYR A 142 -8.99 -19.48 -13.87
N ASP A 143 -8.78 -19.14 -12.60
CA ASP A 143 -9.68 -18.31 -11.81
C ASP A 143 -9.33 -16.81 -11.97
N VAL A 144 -8.04 -16.50 -12.18
CA VAL A 144 -7.52 -15.14 -12.27
C VAL A 144 -6.52 -15.00 -13.41
N TYR A 145 -6.71 -13.96 -14.22
CA TYR A 145 -5.72 -13.48 -15.19
C TYR A 145 -5.24 -12.10 -14.76
N TYR A 146 -3.92 -11.90 -14.68
CA TYR A 146 -3.32 -10.57 -14.53
C TYR A 146 -2.59 -10.19 -15.81
N LEU A 147 -2.87 -8.98 -16.29
CA LEU A 147 -2.31 -8.43 -17.53
C LEU A 147 -1.77 -7.03 -17.23
N ASP A 148 -0.46 -6.86 -17.38
CA ASP A 148 0.18 -5.55 -17.28
C ASP A 148 0.09 -4.85 -18.64
N GLN A 149 -1.03 -4.16 -18.89
CA GLN A 149 -1.20 -3.38 -20.11
C GLN A 149 -0.75 -1.95 -19.84
N SER A 150 0.38 -1.55 -20.44
CA SER A 150 0.76 -0.15 -20.55
C SER A 150 -0.27 0.59 -21.40
N TRP A 151 -0.78 1.69 -20.86
CA TRP A 151 -1.74 2.61 -21.48
C TRP A 151 -1.12 3.47 -22.58
#